data_AF-A0A6P7U6Z8-F1
#
_entry.id   AF-A0A6P7U6Z8-F1
#
_cell.length_a   1.000
_cell.length_b   1.000
_cell.length_c   1.000
_cell.angle_alpha   90.00
_cell.angle_beta   90.00
_cell.angle_gamma   90.00
#
_symmetry.space_group_name_H-M   'P 1'
#
loop_
_entity.id
_entity.type
_entity.pdbx_description
1 polymer ?
#
loop_
_entity_poly.entity_id
_entity_poly.type
_entity_poly.pdbx_seq_one_letter_code
_entity_poly.pdbx_strand_id
1 'polypeptide(L)'
;MKTEVRHPPVKAVINVSIRHLESSEEAVLNKGLNFATTIKRIPYLYIIAPIEEIAIKMPKAQGDELRWKVRQVLEKAKLPKPNITKEETFAIKRLQSDNSIIILPADKGNATVVMNKSDYSEKLAK
;
A
#
# COMPACT_ATOMS: atom_id res chain seq x y z
N MET A 1 -10.32 1.98 -41.72
CA MET A 1 -9.25 2.31 -40.77
C MET A 1 -9.88 3.01 -39.58
N LYS A 2 -10.03 2.34 -38.44
CA LYS A 2 -10.54 2.97 -37.21
C LYS A 2 -9.37 3.68 -36.55
N THR A 3 -9.37 5.00 -36.59
CA THR A 3 -8.41 5.84 -35.88
C THR A 3 -8.64 5.63 -34.40
N GLU A 4 -7.78 4.87 -33.73
CA GLU A 4 -7.72 4.82 -32.27
C GLU A 4 -7.34 6.22 -31.79
N VAL A 5 -8.34 6.98 -31.37
CA VAL A 5 -8.14 8.19 -30.57
C VAL A 5 -7.58 7.71 -29.24
N ARG A 6 -6.24 7.67 -29.15
CA ARG A 6 -5.53 7.51 -27.88
C ARG A 6 -5.88 8.73 -27.03
N HIS A 7 -6.84 8.56 -26.13
CA HIS A 7 -7.08 9.54 -25.10
C HIS A 7 -5.78 9.66 -24.30
N PRO A 8 -5.27 10.88 -24.06
CA PRO A 8 -4.10 11.06 -23.20
C PRO A 8 -4.41 10.36 -21.85
N PRO A 9 -3.44 9.66 -21.25
CA PRO A 9 -3.68 8.98 -19.98
C PRO A 9 -4.23 10.02 -19.00
N VAL A 10 -5.44 9.79 -18.48
CA VAL A 10 -6.00 10.64 -17.42
C VAL A 10 -4.94 10.72 -16.35
N LYS A 11 -4.41 11.93 -16.11
CA LYS A 11 -3.28 12.11 -15.20
C LYS A 11 -3.72 11.63 -13.82
N ALA A 12 -3.21 10.48 -13.38
CA ALA A 12 -3.62 9.86 -12.13
C ALA A 12 -3.12 10.65 -10.92
N VAL A 13 -2.23 11.64 -11.11
CA VAL A 13 -1.76 12.55 -10.07
C VAL A 13 -2.00 13.98 -10.49
N ILE A 14 -2.84 14.69 -9.74
CA ILE A 14 -3.17 16.10 -9.95
C ILE A 14 -2.51 16.88 -8.80
N ASN A 15 -1.39 17.53 -9.11
CA ASN A 15 -0.73 18.40 -8.14
C ASN A 15 -1.26 19.83 -8.28
N VAL A 16 -1.95 20.30 -7.24
CA VAL A 16 -2.40 21.69 -7.07
C VAL A 16 -1.68 22.41 -5.93
N SER A 17 -0.69 21.75 -5.31
CA SER A 17 0.15 22.36 -4.29
C SER A 17 1.26 23.21 -4.90
N ILE A 18 1.88 24.07 -4.09
CA ILE A 18 3.04 24.88 -4.49
C ILE A 18 4.30 23.99 -4.59
N ARG A 19 4.29 22.85 -3.91
CA ARG A 19 5.43 21.93 -3.83
C ARG A 19 5.61 21.18 -5.15
N HIS A 20 6.85 21.11 -5.61
CA HIS A 20 7.22 20.25 -6.73
C HIS A 20 7.29 18.77 -6.30
N LEU A 21 6.79 17.85 -7.13
CA LEU A 21 6.89 16.41 -6.90
C LEU A 21 8.10 15.85 -7.66
N GLU A 22 8.95 15.10 -6.98
CA GLU A 22 10.01 14.35 -7.66
C GLU A 22 9.43 13.21 -8.51
N SER A 23 10.17 12.75 -9.52
CA SER A 23 9.75 11.64 -10.39
C SER A 23 9.40 10.36 -9.61
N SER A 24 10.14 10.06 -8.54
CA SER A 24 9.87 8.92 -7.66
C SER A 24 8.59 9.08 -6.83
N GLU A 25 8.23 10.32 -6.46
CA GLU A 25 7.00 10.63 -5.74
C GLU A 25 5.79 10.53 -6.68
N GLU A 26 5.91 11.09 -7.89
CA GLU A 26 4.87 10.97 -8.91
C GLU A 26 4.66 9.51 -9.33
N ALA A 27 5.72 8.70 -9.45
CA ALA A 27 5.63 7.28 -9.75
C ALA A 27 4.87 6.49 -8.67
N VAL A 28 5.11 6.76 -7.40
CA VAL A 28 4.38 6.14 -6.27
C VAL A 28 2.91 6.57 -6.28
N LEU A 29 2.64 7.86 -6.42
CA LEU A 29 1.27 8.38 -6.40
C LEU A 29 0.45 7.87 -7.61
N ASN A 30 1.09 7.66 -8.76
CA ASN A 30 0.48 7.06 -9.94
C ASN A 30 0.06 5.60 -9.75
N LYS A 31 0.65 4.86 -8.80
CA LYS A 31 0.17 3.50 -8.46
C LYS A 31 -1.22 3.55 -7.79
N GLY A 32 -1.60 4.69 -7.24
CA GLY A 32 -2.89 4.96 -6.61
C GLY A 32 -2.93 4.61 -5.12
N LEU A 33 -3.89 5.21 -4.41
CA LEU A 33 -4.04 5.03 -2.95
C LEU A 33 -4.48 3.61 -2.55
N ASN A 34 -5.09 2.86 -3.49
CA ASN A 34 -5.48 1.47 -3.29
C ASN A 34 -4.34 0.47 -3.58
N PHE A 35 -3.12 0.95 -3.85
CA PHE A 35 -1.98 0.08 -4.14
C PHE A 35 -1.47 -0.63 -2.88
N ALA A 36 -1.59 -1.95 -2.84
CA ALA A 36 -1.07 -2.77 -1.76
C ALA A 36 0.42 -3.06 -1.94
N THR A 37 1.25 -2.60 -1.00
CA THR A 37 2.69 -2.94 -0.99
C THR A 37 2.91 -4.38 -0.53
N THR A 38 3.89 -5.07 -1.14
CA THR A 38 4.25 -6.44 -0.75
C THR A 38 4.64 -6.51 0.73
N ILE A 39 4.18 -7.55 1.44
CA ILE A 39 4.62 -7.84 2.81
C ILE A 39 6.13 -8.07 2.87
N LYS A 40 6.79 -7.50 3.88
CA LYS A 40 8.26 -7.58 4.04
C LYS A 40 8.70 -8.73 4.93
N ARG A 41 7.77 -9.31 5.70
CA ARG A 41 8.01 -10.39 6.67
C ARG A 41 6.76 -11.26 6.76
N ILE A 42 6.95 -12.56 6.98
CA ILE A 42 5.83 -13.46 7.24
C ILE A 42 5.25 -13.09 8.61
N PRO A 43 3.93 -12.86 8.72
CA PRO A 43 3.30 -12.47 9.97
C PRO A 43 3.11 -13.69 10.89
N TYR A 44 4.20 -14.25 11.39
CA TYR A 44 4.20 -15.48 12.19
C TYR A 44 3.20 -15.44 13.34
N LEU A 45 3.16 -14.34 14.11
CA LEU A 45 2.25 -14.22 15.25
C LEU A 45 0.78 -14.31 14.83
N TYR A 46 0.39 -13.62 13.75
CA TYR A 46 -0.98 -13.64 13.24
C TYR A 46 -1.39 -14.99 12.65
N ILE A 47 -0.41 -15.81 12.26
CA ILE A 47 -0.66 -17.16 11.75
C ILE A 47 -0.69 -18.17 12.90
N ILE A 48 0.34 -18.16 13.76
CA ILE A 48 0.54 -19.15 14.83
C ILE A 48 -0.47 -18.96 15.96
N ALA A 49 -0.77 -17.73 16.37
CA ALA A 49 -1.68 -17.49 17.50
C ALA A 49 -3.08 -18.13 17.32
N PRO A 50 -3.82 -17.91 16.22
CA PRO A 50 -5.12 -18.55 16.04
C PRO A 50 -5.01 -20.07 15.84
N ILE A 51 -3.93 -20.55 15.21
CA ILE A 51 -3.70 -21.98 15.02
C ILE A 51 -3.45 -22.68 16.36
N GLU A 52 -2.67 -22.05 17.24
CA GLU A 52 -2.38 -22.60 18.57
C GLU A 52 -3.63 -22.63 19.44
N GLU A 53 -4.47 -21.59 19.36
CA GLU A 53 -5.76 -21.57 20.05
C GLU A 53 -6.65 -22.75 19.63
N ILE A 54 -6.67 -23.09 18.34
CA ILE A 54 -7.40 -24.24 17.81
C ILE A 54 -6.73 -25.55 18.27
N ALA A 55 -5.40 -25.65 18.17
CA ALA A 55 -4.65 -26.85 18.50
C ALA A 55 -4.81 -27.28 19.97
N ILE A 56 -4.96 -26.32 20.89
CA ILE A 56 -5.21 -26.58 22.33
C ILE A 56 -6.60 -27.21 22.56
N LYS A 57 -7.60 -26.85 21.75
CA LYS A 57 -8.98 -27.35 21.89
C LYS A 57 -9.17 -28.75 21.29
N MET A 58 -8.16 -29.28 20.60
CA MET A 58 -8.18 -30.59 19.94
C MET A 58 -7.49 -31.67 20.80
N PRO A 59 -7.76 -32.96 20.55
CA PRO A 59 -6.96 -34.05 21.11
C PRO A 59 -5.47 -33.86 20.80
N LYS A 60 -4.61 -34.13 21.79
CA LYS A 60 -3.17 -33.85 21.73
C LYS A 60 -2.51 -34.31 20.42
N ALA A 61 -2.78 -35.54 19.98
CA ALA A 61 -2.21 -36.09 18.75
C ALA A 61 -2.58 -35.28 17.49
N GLN A 62 -3.84 -34.83 17.38
CA GLN A 62 -4.31 -34.02 16.26
C GLN A 62 -3.76 -32.59 16.33
N GLY A 63 -3.68 -32.01 17.54
CA GLY A 63 -3.05 -30.71 17.75
C GLY A 63 -1.57 -30.71 17.37
N ASP A 64 -0.83 -31.76 17.74
CA ASP A 64 0.59 -31.91 17.39
C ASP A 64 0.80 -32.12 15.90
N GLU A 65 -0.08 -32.88 15.23
CA GLU A 65 -0.07 -33.03 13.77
C GLU A 65 -0.32 -31.68 13.07
N LEU A 66 -1.28 -30.88 13.56
CA LEU A 66 -1.55 -29.54 13.03
C LEU A 66 -0.34 -28.62 13.18
N ARG A 67 0.27 -28.57 14.38
CA ARG A 67 1.50 -27.80 14.65
C ARG A 67 2.63 -28.20 13.70
N TRP A 68 2.82 -29.50 13.51
CA TRP A 68 3.84 -30.02 12.58
C TRP A 68 3.61 -29.56 11.15
N LYS A 69 2.39 -29.70 10.63
CA LYS A 69 2.04 -29.28 9.26
C LYS A 69 2.24 -27.78 9.06
N VAL A 70 1.80 -26.98 10.02
CA VAL A 70 1.93 -25.52 9.97
C VAL A 70 3.40 -25.10 9.99
N ARG A 71 4.22 -25.72 10.85
CA ARG A 71 5.67 -25.52 10.86
C ARG A 71 6.28 -25.83 9.49
N GLN A 72 5.96 -26.97 8.90
CA GLN A 72 6.48 -27.39 7.60
C GLN A 72 6.14 -26.38 6.47
N VAL A 73 4.93 -25.81 6.48
CA VAL A 73 4.53 -24.79 5.52
C VAL A 73 5.29 -23.49 5.76
N LEU A 74 5.39 -23.05 7.01
CA LEU A 74 6.07 -21.80 7.40
C LEU A 74 7.58 -21.83 7.15
N GLU A 75 8.24 -22.99 7.30
CA GLU A 75 9.65 -23.17 6.98
C GLU A 75 9.94 -23.05 5.47
N LYS A 76 8.97 -23.45 4.63
CA LYS A 76 9.10 -23.40 3.16
C LYS A 76 8.57 -22.11 2.55
N ALA A 77 7.84 -21.30 3.32
CA ALA A 77 7.20 -20.09 2.85
C ALA A 77 8.25 -19.06 2.40
N LYS A 78 8.09 -18.55 1.17
CA LYS A 78 8.93 -17.49 0.59
C LYS A 78 8.14 -16.21 0.48
N LEU A 79 8.79 -15.09 0.77
CA LEU A 79 8.20 -13.78 0.56
C LEU A 79 7.98 -13.52 -0.94
N PRO A 80 6.89 -12.85 -1.33
CA PRO A 80 6.71 -12.42 -2.69
C PRO A 80 7.78 -11.41 -3.09
N LYS A 81 8.02 -11.28 -4.40
CA LYS A 81 8.93 -10.25 -4.92
C LYS A 81 8.39 -8.85 -4.54
N PRO A 82 9.25 -7.91 -4.11
CA PRO A 82 8.84 -6.54 -3.85
C PRO A 82 8.22 -5.92 -5.10
N ASN A 83 7.09 -5.24 -4.93
CA ASN A 83 6.39 -4.51 -5.98
C ASN A 83 6.66 -3.00 -5.99
N ILE A 84 7.59 -2.54 -5.13
CA ILE A 84 8.08 -1.15 -5.07
C ILE A 84 9.61 -1.13 -4.95
N THR A 85 10.23 -0.05 -5.44
CA THR A 85 11.67 0.15 -5.35
C THR A 85 12.08 0.80 -4.01
N LYS A 86 13.40 0.89 -3.77
CA LYS A 86 13.94 1.58 -2.58
C LYS A 86 13.65 3.09 -2.67
N GLU A 87 13.82 3.67 -3.84
CA GLU A 87 13.58 5.08 -4.15
C GLU A 87 12.11 5.41 -3.92
N GLU A 88 11.19 4.57 -4.40
CA GLU A 88 9.76 4.69 -4.12
C GLU A 88 9.45 4.58 -2.62
N THR A 89 10.13 3.69 -1.89
CA THR A 89 9.99 3.61 -0.43
C THR A 89 10.45 4.89 0.28
N PHE A 90 11.55 5.50 -0.17
CA PHE A 90 12.01 6.79 0.35
C PHE A 90 11.08 7.93 -0.04
N ALA A 91 10.52 7.91 -1.25
CA ALA A 91 9.51 8.86 -1.69
C ALA A 91 8.27 8.83 -0.78
N ILE A 92 7.74 7.63 -0.45
CA ILE A 92 6.63 7.49 0.50
C ILE A 92 6.96 8.14 1.84
N LYS A 93 8.16 7.88 2.39
CA LYS A 93 8.57 8.47 3.67
C LYS A 93 8.67 9.99 3.61
N ARG A 94 9.22 10.54 2.52
CA ARG A 94 9.33 11.99 2.30
C ARG A 94 7.95 12.65 2.23
N LEU A 95 7.05 12.07 1.44
CA LEU A 95 5.66 12.52 1.33
C LEU A 95 4.93 12.45 2.67
N GLN A 96 5.15 11.41 3.48
CA GLN A 96 4.57 11.26 4.81
C GLN A 96 5.13 12.24 5.84
N SER A 97 6.41 12.61 5.73
CA SER A 97 7.04 13.57 6.65
C SER A 97 6.71 15.03 6.33
N ASP A 98 6.18 15.30 5.13
CA ASP A 98 5.88 16.64 4.69
C ASP A 98 4.50 17.09 5.18
N ASN A 99 4.50 17.91 6.23
CA ASN A 99 3.28 18.44 6.83
C ASN A 99 2.67 19.63 6.05
N SER A 100 3.33 20.12 4.99
CA SER A 100 2.85 21.25 4.19
C SER A 100 1.80 20.85 3.15
N ILE A 101 1.77 19.57 2.78
CA ILE A 101 0.86 19.02 1.78
C ILE A 101 -0.19 18.09 2.39
N ILE A 102 -1.29 17.92 1.67
CA ILE A 102 -2.30 16.89 1.90
C ILE A 102 -2.53 16.11 0.62
N ILE A 103 -2.64 14.78 0.76
CA ILE A 103 -2.82 13.85 -0.35
C ILE A 103 -4.20 13.22 -0.20
N LEU A 104 -5.07 13.40 -1.20
CA LEU A 104 -6.48 13.03 -1.14
C LEU A 104 -6.88 12.20 -2.37
N PRO A 105 -7.84 11.27 -2.23
CA PRO A 105 -8.49 10.70 -3.40
C PRO A 105 -9.28 11.79 -4.13
N ALA A 106 -9.22 11.79 -5.47
CA ALA A 106 -10.13 12.59 -6.26
C ALA A 106 -11.55 11.99 -6.22
N ASP A 107 -12.57 12.85 -6.33
CA ASP A 107 -13.96 12.44 -6.42
C ASP A 107 -14.26 11.54 -7.64
N LYS A 108 -13.48 11.72 -8.73
CA LYS A 108 -13.66 10.98 -9.99
C LYS A 108 -12.36 10.37 -10.50
N GLY A 109 -12.45 9.09 -10.87
CA GLY A 109 -11.29 8.29 -11.28
C GLY A 109 -10.37 8.04 -10.09
N ASN A 110 -9.60 6.95 -10.10
CA ASN A 110 -8.64 6.60 -9.04
C ASN A 110 -7.42 7.56 -9.00
N ALA A 111 -7.66 8.85 -9.25
CA ALA A 111 -6.69 9.91 -9.25
C ALA A 111 -6.42 10.37 -7.83
N THR A 112 -5.21 10.85 -7.62
CA THR A 112 -4.69 11.36 -6.36
C THR A 112 -4.45 12.85 -6.51
N VAL A 113 -5.02 13.66 -5.61
CA VAL A 113 -4.83 15.10 -5.57
C VAL A 113 -3.81 15.44 -4.48
N VAL A 114 -2.81 16.24 -4.82
CA VAL A 114 -1.85 16.80 -3.86
C VAL A 114 -2.13 18.29 -3.73
N MET A 115 -2.43 18.77 -2.52
CA MET A 115 -2.83 20.15 -2.24
C MET A 115 -2.06 20.70 -1.04
N ASN A 116 -1.92 22.03 -0.91
CA ASN A 116 -1.39 22.60 0.31
C ASN A 116 -2.37 22.39 1.47
N LYS A 117 -1.84 22.18 2.67
CA LYS A 117 -2.64 21.98 3.87
C LYS A 117 -3.44 23.22 4.27
N SER A 118 -2.90 24.42 4.02
CA SER A 118 -3.59 25.70 4.22
C SER A 118 -4.88 25.76 3.40
N ASP A 119 -4.75 25.54 2.09
CA ASP A 119 -5.83 25.68 1.12
C ASP A 119 -6.94 24.65 1.39
N TYR A 120 -6.54 23.44 1.83
CA TYR A 120 -7.50 22.43 2.27
C TYR A 120 -8.26 22.85 3.53
N SER A 121 -7.57 23.42 4.52
CA SER A 121 -8.18 23.87 5.78
C SER A 121 -9.17 25.01 5.54
N GLU A 122 -8.83 25.96 4.66
CA GLU A 122 -9.73 27.04 4.24
C GLU A 122 -10.98 26.52 3.54
N LYS A 123 -10.84 25.48 2.69
CA LYS A 123 -11.98 24.84 2.03
C LYS A 123 -12.92 24.09 2.99
N LEU A 124 -12.40 23.56 4.09
CA LEU A 124 -13.22 22.90 5.11
C LEU A 124 -13.94 23.88 6.04
N ALA A 125 -13.38 25.07 6.23
CA ALA A 125 -13.95 26.11 7.10
C ALA A 125 -15.09 26.91 6.44
N LYS A 126 -15.36 26.66 5.16
CA LYS A 126 -16.35 27.35 4.34
C LYS A 126 -17.53 26.45 4.03
#